data_AF-A0A0V0YPL8-F1
#
_entry.id   AF-A0A0V0YPL8-F1
#
_cell.length_a   1.000
_cell.length_b   1.000
_cell.length_c   1.000
_cell.angle_alpha   90.00
_cell.angle_beta   90.00
_cell.angle_gamma   90.00
#
_symmetry.space_group_name_H-M   'P 1'
#
loop_
_entity.id
_entity.type
_entity.pdbx_description
1 polymer ?
#
loop_
_entity_poly.entity_id
_entity_poly.type
_entity_poly.pdbx_seq_one_letter_code
_entity_poly.pdbx_strand_id
1 'polypeptide(L)'
;LEMESGRKIRFSNRQDYEKERGRVLTMKYGKQQMMLIRKRLRVEMWLLENLEPLCDLEKFDEAMIELDFLLDMEDEAQRRKWLQEQLQLHCSDKAKAEAFIEELLEKLKTL
;
A
#
# COMPACT_ATOMS: atom_id res chain seq x y z
N LEU A 1 -31.51 29.68 3.50
CA LEU A 1 -30.53 28.58 3.57
C LEU A 1 -31.17 27.38 2.90
N GLU A 2 -31.12 27.35 1.57
CA GLU A 2 -31.61 26.21 0.80
C GLU A 2 -30.54 25.12 0.89
N MET A 3 -30.85 24.06 1.63
CA MET A 3 -30.11 22.81 1.57
C MET A 3 -30.58 22.11 0.30
N GLU A 4 -29.75 22.07 -0.74
CA GLU A 4 -30.01 21.24 -1.91
C GLU A 4 -30.26 19.80 -1.46
N SER A 5 -31.47 19.35 -1.75
CA SER A 5 -31.99 18.03 -1.44
C SER A 5 -31.06 16.98 -2.06
N GLY A 6 -30.23 16.37 -1.22
CA GLY A 6 -29.37 15.26 -1.59
C GLY A 6 -30.20 14.19 -2.29
N ARG A 7 -29.83 13.87 -3.54
CA ARG A 7 -30.44 12.79 -4.32
C ARG A 7 -30.51 11.55 -3.42
N LYS A 8 -31.71 11.17 -2.96
CA LYS A 8 -31.92 9.93 -2.21
C LYS A 8 -31.59 8.78 -3.15
N ILE A 9 -30.38 8.26 -3.05
CA ILE A 9 -29.95 7.08 -3.78
C ILE A 9 -30.76 5.90 -3.21
N ARG A 10 -31.66 5.35 -4.03
CA ARG A 10 -32.36 4.11 -3.69
C ARG A 10 -31.43 2.94 -4.05
N PHE A 11 -31.08 2.14 -3.05
CA PHE A 11 -30.26 0.95 -3.24
C PHE A 11 -31.16 -0.26 -3.46
N SER A 12 -30.95 -0.98 -4.56
CA SER A 12 -31.78 -2.13 -4.94
C SER A 12 -31.47 -3.37 -4.10
N ASN A 13 -30.24 -3.47 -3.56
CA ASN A 13 -29.79 -4.53 -2.66
C ASN A 13 -28.52 -4.10 -1.87
N ARG A 14 -28.04 -4.97 -0.99
CA ARG A 14 -26.85 -4.73 -0.15
C ARG A 14 -25.56 -4.57 -0.98
N GLN A 15 -25.39 -5.29 -2.08
CA GLN A 15 -24.21 -5.15 -2.95
C GLN A 15 -24.18 -3.80 -3.68
N ASP A 16 -25.34 -3.30 -4.10
CA ASP A 16 -25.47 -1.97 -4.71
C ASP A 16 -25.19 -0.87 -3.69
N TYR A 17 -25.63 -1.06 -2.44
CA TYR A 17 -25.27 -0.16 -1.34
C TYR A 17 -23.77 -0.14 -1.08
N GLU A 18 -23.11 -1.30 -0.99
CA GLU A 18 -21.67 -1.40 -0.77
C GLU A 18 -20.85 -0.79 -1.91
N LYS A 19 -21.25 -1.07 -3.16
CA LYS A 19 -20.60 -0.53 -4.36
C LYS A 19 -20.76 0.99 -4.44
N GLU A 20 -21.96 1.51 -4.20
CA GLU A 20 -22.20 2.94 -4.21
C GLU A 20 -21.58 3.64 -3.00
N ARG A 21 -21.52 2.99 -1.83
CA ARG A 21 -20.77 3.47 -0.67
C ARG A 21 -19.28 3.57 -1.00
N GLY A 22 -18.69 2.57 -1.65
CA GLY A 22 -17.32 2.61 -2.17
C GLY A 22 -17.13 3.73 -3.19
N ARG A 23 -18.09 3.94 -4.10
CA ARG A 23 -18.08 5.05 -5.07
C ARG A 23 -18.14 6.42 -4.39
N VAL A 24 -19.01 6.58 -3.39
CA VAL A 24 -19.17 7.82 -2.64
C VAL A 24 -17.93 8.09 -1.80
N LEU A 25 -17.37 7.08 -1.13
CA LEU A 25 -16.11 7.20 -0.39
C LEU A 25 -14.99 7.66 -1.32
N THR A 26 -14.84 7.06 -2.50
CA THR A 26 -13.83 7.51 -3.48
C THR A 26 -14.10 8.89 -4.07
N MET A 27 -15.36 9.32 -4.24
CA MET A 27 -15.72 10.68 -4.68
C MET A 27 -15.47 11.77 -3.62
N LYS A 28 -15.37 11.43 -2.33
CA LYS A 28 -15.07 12.39 -1.25
C LYS A 28 -13.63 12.91 -1.28
N TYR A 29 -12.74 12.26 -2.02
CA TYR A 29 -11.33 12.65 -2.11
C TYR A 29 -11.07 13.41 -3.42
N GLY A 30 -10.28 14.47 -3.33
CA GLY A 30 -9.87 15.24 -4.51
C GLY A 30 -9.05 14.40 -5.51
N LYS A 31 -8.95 14.85 -6.76
CA LYS A 31 -8.21 14.16 -7.84
C LYS A 31 -6.76 13.80 -7.43
N GLN A 32 -6.07 14.69 -6.71
CA GLN A 32 -4.72 14.46 -6.21
C GLN A 32 -4.69 13.38 -5.11
N GLN A 33 -5.60 13.44 -4.13
CA GLN A 33 -5.70 12.42 -3.08
C GLN A 33 -6.03 11.04 -3.66
N MET A 34 -6.95 10.97 -4.62
CA MET A 34 -7.23 9.72 -5.34
C MET A 34 -6.03 9.19 -6.13
N MET A 35 -5.23 10.08 -6.71
CA MET A 35 -4.00 9.68 -7.38
C MET A 35 -3.00 9.08 -6.38
N LEU A 36 -2.81 9.72 -5.22
CA LEU A 36 -1.92 9.25 -4.16
C LEU A 36 -2.39 7.91 -3.58
N ILE A 37 -3.69 7.75 -3.28
CA ILE A 37 -4.25 6.49 -2.79
C ILE A 37 -4.03 5.36 -3.81
N ARG A 38 -4.26 5.60 -5.10
CA ARG A 38 -4.01 4.60 -6.15
C ARG A 38 -2.52 4.28 -6.33
N LYS A 39 -1.64 5.25 -6.10
CA LYS A 39 -0.19 5.02 -6.14
C LYS A 39 0.24 4.16 -4.95
N ARG A 40 -0.18 4.52 -3.73
CA ARG A 40 0.09 3.75 -2.50
C ARG A 40 -0.39 2.31 -2.60
N LEU A 41 -1.65 2.10 -2.97
CA LEU A 41 -2.21 0.75 -3.17
C LEU A 41 -1.41 -0.08 -4.18
N ARG A 42 -0.91 0.54 -5.26
CA ARG A 42 -0.06 -0.19 -6.23
C ARG A 42 1.27 -0.62 -5.64
N VAL A 43 1.87 0.20 -4.79
CA VAL A 43 3.13 -0.14 -4.11
C VAL A 43 2.89 -1.20 -3.04
N GLU A 44 1.81 -1.10 -2.25
CA GLU A 44 1.41 -2.13 -1.27
C GLU A 44 1.14 -3.49 -1.92
N MET A 45 0.38 -3.51 -3.03
CA MET A 45 0.13 -4.75 -3.76
C MET A 45 1.42 -5.37 -4.30
N TRP A 46 2.29 -4.55 -4.91
CA TRP A 46 3.58 -5.03 -5.38
C TRP A 46 4.45 -5.56 -4.24
N LEU A 47 4.45 -4.89 -3.09
CA LEU A 47 5.21 -5.31 -1.91
C LEU A 47 4.77 -6.72 -1.48
N LEU A 48 3.46 -6.95 -1.33
CA LEU A 48 2.92 -8.26 -0.97
C LEU A 48 3.29 -9.34 -1.99
N GLU A 49 3.07 -9.07 -3.29
CA GLU A 49 3.32 -10.02 -4.38
C GLU A 49 4.79 -10.42 -4.52
N ASN A 50 5.73 -9.52 -4.19
CA ASN A 50 7.16 -9.75 -4.38
C ASN A 50 7.88 -10.17 -3.10
N LEU A 51 7.29 -9.92 -1.92
CA LEU A 51 7.84 -10.35 -0.64
C LEU A 51 7.52 -11.81 -0.34
N GLU A 52 6.29 -12.27 -0.63
CA GLU A 52 5.83 -13.66 -0.44
C GLU A 52 6.79 -14.71 -1.05
N PRO A 53 7.23 -14.61 -2.31
CA PRO A 53 8.15 -15.59 -2.89
C PRO A 53 9.61 -15.42 -2.45
N LEU A 54 9.94 -14.29 -1.80
CA LEU A 54 11.30 -13.95 -1.41
C LEU A 54 11.69 -14.58 -0.06
N CYS A 55 10.71 -14.68 0.85
CA CYS A 55 10.94 -15.07 2.23
C CYS A 55 9.96 -16.17 2.65
N ASP A 56 10.38 -17.01 3.59
CA ASP A 56 9.56 -18.08 4.13
C ASP A 56 8.48 -17.46 5.03
N LEU A 57 7.27 -17.25 4.49
CA LEU A 57 6.17 -16.57 5.19
C LEU A 57 5.74 -17.25 6.49
N GLU A 58 6.05 -18.55 6.70
CA GLU A 58 5.84 -19.19 8.00
C GLU A 58 6.73 -18.62 9.12
N LYS A 59 7.81 -17.91 8.75
CA LYS A 59 8.74 -17.20 9.66
C LYS A 59 8.65 -15.68 9.52
N PHE A 60 7.88 -15.20 8.55
CA PHE A 60 7.70 -13.80 8.26
C PHE A 60 6.30 -13.44 8.76
N ASP A 61 6.22 -12.80 9.92
CA ASP A 61 4.95 -12.26 10.38
C ASP A 61 4.45 -11.31 9.27
N GLU A 62 3.25 -11.54 8.72
CA GLU A 62 2.66 -10.77 7.60
C GLU A 62 2.67 -9.25 7.86
N ALA A 63 2.86 -8.84 9.12
CA ALA A 63 2.92 -7.46 9.59
C ALA A 63 4.29 -6.78 9.51
N MET A 64 5.36 -7.42 9.03
CA MET A 64 6.70 -6.86 9.29
C MET A 64 7.07 -5.65 8.42
N ILE A 65 6.67 -5.58 7.15
CA ILE A 65 7.00 -4.47 6.25
C ILE A 65 5.73 -3.74 5.83
N GLU A 66 5.42 -2.64 6.53
CA GLU A 66 4.30 -1.75 6.19
C GLU A 66 4.78 -0.56 5.35
N LEU A 67 4.01 -0.21 4.30
CA LEU A 67 4.33 0.93 3.45
C LEU A 67 4.37 2.24 4.25
N ASP A 68 3.42 2.45 5.15
CA ASP A 68 3.34 3.65 5.99
C ASP A 68 4.55 3.77 6.91
N PHE A 69 5.00 2.67 7.52
CA PHE A 69 6.20 2.64 8.35
C PHE A 69 7.46 3.04 7.57
N LEU A 70 7.61 2.57 6.33
CA LEU A 70 8.72 2.96 5.47
C LEU A 70 8.64 4.45 5.09
N LEU A 71 7.45 4.97 4.82
CA LEU A 71 7.24 6.37 4.45
C LEU A 71 7.50 7.34 5.61
N ASP A 72 7.30 6.89 6.86
CA ASP A 72 7.58 7.67 8.07
C ASP A 72 9.08 7.78 8.39
N MET A 73 9.94 6.97 7.75
CA MET A 73 11.38 7.09 7.90
C MET A 73 11.92 8.35 7.21
N GLU A 74 12.94 8.96 7.83
CA GLU A 74 13.47 10.27 7.47
C GLU A 74 14.12 10.28 6.09
N ASP A 75 14.90 9.23 5.79
CA ASP A 75 15.65 9.16 4.53
C ASP A 75 15.75 7.74 3.93
N GLU A 76 16.21 7.68 2.68
CA GLU A 76 16.38 6.43 1.94
C GLU A 76 17.45 5.52 2.55
N ALA A 77 18.48 6.07 3.19
CA ALA A 77 19.55 5.29 3.81
C ALA A 77 19.03 4.52 5.03
N GLN A 78 18.19 5.15 5.84
CA GLN A 78 17.49 4.54 6.96
C GLN A 78 16.57 3.41 6.47
N ARG A 79 15.77 3.68 5.42
CA ARG A 79 14.89 2.68 4.79
C ARG A 79 15.68 1.47 4.28
N ARG A 80 16.74 1.71 3.51
CA ARG A 80 17.61 0.65 2.96
C ARG A 80 18.19 -0.21 4.07
N LYS A 81 18.78 0.42 5.10
CA LYS A 81 19.39 -0.29 6.23
C LYS A 81 18.37 -1.16 6.96
N TRP A 82 17.21 -0.59 7.29
CA TRP A 82 16.17 -1.33 8.00
C TRP A 82 15.64 -2.51 7.17
N LEU A 83 15.40 -2.32 5.87
CA LEU A 83 14.98 -3.40 4.96
C LEU A 83 16.04 -4.51 4.86
N GLN A 84 17.33 -4.15 4.78
CA GLN A 84 18.41 -5.13 4.79
C GLN A 84 18.42 -5.96 6.06
N GLU A 85 18.23 -5.32 7.22
CA GLU A 85 18.16 -6.02 8.52
C GLU A 85 16.98 -7.00 8.57
N GLN A 86 15.78 -6.59 8.13
CA GLN A 86 14.62 -7.50 8.12
C GLN A 86 14.80 -8.64 7.11
N LEU A 87 15.18 -8.33 5.87
CA LEU A 87 15.26 -9.35 4.82
C LEU A 87 16.44 -10.33 5.04
N GLN A 88 17.53 -9.91 5.67
CA GLN A 88 18.64 -10.82 5.99
C GLN A 88 18.30 -11.80 7.11
N LEU A 89 17.41 -11.43 8.03
CA LEU A 89 16.97 -12.33 9.11
C LEU A 89 16.03 -13.41 8.61
N HIS A 90 15.20 -13.10 7.60
CA HIS A 90 14.07 -13.93 7.23
C HIS A 90 14.13 -14.51 5.81
N CYS A 91 15.03 -14.03 4.95
CA CYS A 91 15.09 -14.43 3.54
C CYS A 91 16.44 -15.09 3.24
N SER A 92 16.41 -16.22 2.52
CA SER A 92 17.60 -17.06 2.31
C SER A 92 18.51 -16.55 1.18
N ASP A 93 17.93 -15.87 0.19
CA ASP A 93 18.64 -15.38 -0.99
C ASP A 93 18.95 -13.88 -0.87
N LYS A 94 20.20 -13.59 -0.48
CA LYS A 94 20.68 -12.22 -0.29
C LYS A 94 20.69 -11.40 -1.58
N ALA A 95 20.95 -12.02 -2.73
CA ALA A 95 21.03 -11.31 -3.99
C ALA A 95 19.64 -10.87 -4.48
N LYS A 96 18.64 -11.75 -4.32
CA LYS A 96 17.25 -11.39 -4.60
C LYS A 96 16.72 -10.36 -3.61
N ALA A 97 17.09 -10.47 -2.33
CA ALA A 97 16.70 -9.49 -1.32
C ALA A 97 17.25 -8.09 -1.66
N GLU A 98 18.51 -7.97 -2.06
CA GLU A 98 19.08 -6.68 -2.45
C GLU A 98 18.37 -6.10 -3.69
N ALA A 99 18.10 -6.92 -4.70
CA ALA A 99 17.35 -6.48 -5.89
C ALA A 99 15.94 -6.00 -5.54
N PHE A 100 15.26 -6.69 -4.63
CA PHE A 100 13.95 -6.29 -4.12
C PHE A 100 14.01 -4.94 -3.39
N ILE A 101 15.03 -4.72 -2.56
CA ILE A 101 15.21 -3.46 -1.83
C ILE A 101 15.39 -2.30 -2.81
N GLU A 102 16.26 -2.46 -3.80
CA GLU A 102 16.48 -1.42 -4.82
C GLU A 102 15.18 -1.08 -5.57
N GLU A 103 14.40 -2.08 -5.97
CA GLU A 103 13.13 -1.85 -6.66
C GLU A 103 12.09 -1.19 -5.75
N LEU A 104 12.00 -1.60 -4.48
CA LEU A 104 11.09 -1.00 -3.50
C LEU A 104 11.42 0.49 -3.29
N LEU A 105 12.69 0.84 -3.11
CA LEU A 105 13.11 2.23 -2.91
C LEU A 105 12.79 3.11 -4.13
N GLU A 106 12.97 2.59 -5.35
CA GLU A 106 12.55 3.29 -6.57
C GLU A 106 11.03 3.51 -6.62
N LYS A 107 10.23 2.52 -6.19
CA LYS A 107 8.78 2.68 -6.12
C LYS A 107 8.35 3.70 -5.06
N LEU A 108 9.02 3.75 -3.90
CA LEU A 108 8.73 4.74 -2.86
C LEU A 108 8.96 6.17 -3.35
N LYS A 109 9.93 6.42 -4.24
CA LYS A 109 10.15 7.74 -4.85
C LYS A 109 8.98 8.23 -5.72
N THR A 110 8.08 7.32 -6.13
CA THR A 110 6.93 7.66 -6.98
C THR A 110 5.70 8.09 -6.19
N LEU A 111 5.71 7.89 -4.88
CA LEU A 111 4.63 8.24 -3.94
C LEU A 111 4.72 9.71 -3.55
#